data_AF-A0A510JKE1-F1
#
_entry.id   AF-A0A510JKE1-F1
#
_cell.length_a   1.000
_cell.length_b   1.000
_cell.length_c   1.000
_cell.angle_alpha   90.00
_cell.angle_beta   90.00
_cell.angle_gamma   90.00
#
_symmetry.space_group_name_H-M   'P 1'
#
loop_
_entity.id
_entity.type
_entity.pdbx_description
1 polymer ?
#
loop_
_entity_poly.entity_id
_entity_poly.type
_entity_poly.pdbx_seq_one_letter_code
_entity_poly.pdbx_strand_id
1 'polypeptide(L)'
;MAVQKTKDEAEFIDCVAWEKTAENIAEYFGKGNRILIQGRLSVNSYEQNGEKRKFTRVLANTFEFIDSKNSGNGENNNRNRYDSDEDEGFPF
;
A
#
# COMPACT_ATOMS: atom_id res chain seq x y z
N MET A 1 -24.44 -0.73 16.87
CA MET A 1 -24.53 0.03 15.61
C MET A 1 -23.30 -0.33 14.79
N ALA A 2 -23.47 -1.10 13.71
CA ALA A 2 -22.40 -1.32 12.74
C ALA A 2 -22.61 -0.30 11.63
N VAL A 3 -21.67 0.63 11.46
CA VAL A 3 -21.69 1.58 10.35
C VAL A 3 -21.04 0.89 9.17
N GLN A 4 -21.81 0.72 8.09
CA GLN A 4 -21.30 0.21 6.83
C GLN A 4 -20.38 1.29 6.24
N LYS A 5 -19.06 1.06 6.23
CA LYS A 5 -18.12 1.93 5.51
C LYS A 5 -18.48 1.90 4.02
N THR A 6 -18.64 3.08 3.42
CA THR A 6 -18.80 3.21 1.97
C THR A 6 -17.49 2.80 1.28
N LYS A 7 -17.59 2.33 0.04
CA LYS A 7 -16.51 1.59 -0.63
C LYS A 7 -15.24 2.40 -0.92
N ASP A 8 -15.29 3.72 -0.72
CA ASP A 8 -14.24 4.68 -1.10
C ASP A 8 -13.61 5.44 0.09
N GLU A 9 -13.83 5.00 1.32
CA GLU A 9 -13.20 5.62 2.49
C GLU A 9 -11.75 5.13 2.70
N ALA A 10 -10.83 6.07 2.83
CA ALA A 10 -9.43 5.81 3.17
C ALA A 10 -9.15 6.18 4.63
N GLU A 11 -8.29 5.39 5.28
CA GLU A 11 -7.77 5.69 6.60
C GLU A 11 -6.31 6.12 6.51
N PHE A 12 -5.95 7.12 7.32
CA PHE A 12 -4.59 7.63 7.42
C PHE A 12 -4.08 7.29 8.81
N ILE A 13 -3.12 6.37 8.86
CA ILE A 13 -2.56 5.85 10.10
C ILE A 13 -1.12 6.29 10.18
N ASP A 14 -0.77 6.98 11.26
CA ASP A 14 0.60 7.36 11.57
C ASP A 14 1.45 6.11 11.82
N CYS A 15 2.53 5.96 11.06
CA CYS A 15 3.53 4.91 11.23
C CYS A 15 4.87 5.55 11.64
N VAL A 16 5.56 4.93 12.60
CA VAL A 16 6.88 5.37 13.07
C VAL A 16 7.84 4.20 12.99
N ALA A 17 8.91 4.36 12.22
CA ALA A 17 10.02 3.43 12.14
C ALA A 17 11.28 4.06 12.77
N TRP A 18 12.20 3.23 13.25
CA TRP A 18 13.47 3.67 13.85
C TRP A 18 14.64 2.90 13.25
N GLU A 19 15.85 3.37 13.56
CA GLU A 19 17.12 2.72 13.21
C GLU A 19 17.20 2.32 11.72
N LYS A 20 17.80 1.18 11.41
CA LYS A 20 18.00 0.66 10.07
C LYS A 20 16.68 0.48 9.29
N THR A 21 15.58 0.20 9.98
CA THR A 21 14.26 0.08 9.33
C THR A 21 13.83 1.44 8.76
N ALA A 22 14.01 2.53 9.50
CA ALA A 22 13.71 3.87 9.02
C ALA A 22 14.62 4.28 7.86
N GLU A 23 15.93 4.01 7.98
CA GLU A 23 16.91 4.31 6.93
C GLU A 23 16.54 3.60 5.62
N ASN A 24 16.25 2.30 5.67
CA ASN A 24 15.88 1.52 4.48
C ASN A 24 14.56 2.00 3.87
N ILE A 25 13.55 2.34 4.69
CA ILE A 25 12.28 2.86 4.16
C ILE A 25 12.50 4.19 3.44
N ALA A 26 13.29 5.09 4.01
CA ALA A 26 13.60 6.38 3.39
C ALA A 26 14.38 6.24 2.09
N GLU A 27 15.28 5.25 2.00
CA GLU A 27 16.07 4.97 0.80
C GLU A 27 15.21 4.40 -0.35
N TYR A 28 14.27 3.49 -0.04
CA TYR A 28 13.58 2.71 -1.08
C TYR A 28 12.14 3.14 -1.38
N PHE A 29 11.49 3.93 -0.52
CA PHE A 29 10.08 4.31 -0.68
C PHE A 29 9.90 5.81 -0.82
N GLY A 30 9.10 6.20 -1.82
CA GLY A 30 8.62 7.56 -2.01
C GLY A 30 7.12 7.69 -1.78
N LYS A 31 6.59 8.90 -2.00
CA LYS A 31 5.15 9.15 -1.95
C LYS A 31 4.44 8.31 -3.02
N GLY A 32 3.41 7.57 -2.60
CA GLY A 32 2.58 6.76 -3.49
C GLY A 32 3.04 5.31 -3.65
N ASN A 33 4.24 4.96 -3.15
CA ASN A 33 4.70 3.59 -3.11
C ASN A 33 3.82 2.77 -2.17
N ARG A 34 3.50 1.53 -2.56
CA ARG A 34 2.80 0.59 -1.70
C ARG A 34 3.79 -0.14 -0.81
N ILE A 35 3.51 -0.13 0.48
CA ILE A 35 4.35 -0.73 1.51
C ILE A 35 3.49 -1.55 2.46
N LEU A 36 3.94 -2.77 2.76
CA LEU A 36 3.37 -3.57 3.84
C LEU A 36 4.17 -3.25 5.09
N ILE A 37 3.50 -2.88 6.17
CA ILE A 37 4.13 -2.61 7.47
C ILE A 37 3.62 -3.64 8.47
N GLN A 38 4.53 -4.28 9.19
CA GLN A 38 4.21 -5.04 10.41
C GLN A 38 4.83 -4.36 11.62
N GLY A 39 4.08 -4.33 12.71
CA GLY A 39 4.51 -3.66 13.92
C GLY A 39 3.48 -3.78 15.03
N ARG A 40 3.60 -2.89 16.03
CA ARG A 40 2.67 -2.83 17.16
C ARG A 40 1.92 -1.51 17.20
N LEU A 41 0.65 -1.56 17.59
CA LEU A 41 -0.13 -0.35 17.88
C LEU A 41 0.34 0.26 19.21
N SER A 42 0.55 1.56 19.23
CA SER A 42 0.93 2.32 20.43
C SER A 42 -0.01 3.51 20.60
N VAL A 43 -0.64 3.59 21.77
CA VAL A 43 -1.50 4.70 22.17
C VAL A 43 -0.77 5.47 23.25
N ASN A 44 -0.45 6.72 22.99
CA ASN A 44 0.27 7.57 23.93
C ASN A 44 -0.49 8.88 24.14
N SER A 45 -0.05 9.64 25.14
CA SER A 45 -0.58 10.97 25.41
C SER A 45 0.53 11.94 25.77
N TYR A 46 0.39 13.19 25.35
CA TYR A 46 1.27 14.29 25.73
C TYR A 46 0.42 15.50 26.13
N GLU A 47 1.02 16.45 26.83
CA GLU A 47 0.37 17.70 27.23
C GLU A 47 0.87 18.86 26.36
N GLN A 48 -0.06 19.67 25.87
CA GLN A 48 0.26 20.88 25.11
C GLN A 48 -0.70 21.98 25.54
N ASN A 49 -0.16 23.10 26.03
CA ASN A 49 -0.93 24.25 26.51
C ASN A 49 -1.95 23.89 27.61
N GLY A 50 -1.60 22.97 28.52
CA GLY A 50 -2.50 22.50 29.58
C GLY A 50 -3.53 21.45 29.12
N GLU A 51 -3.57 21.11 27.83
CA GLU A 51 -4.49 20.10 27.28
C GLU A 51 -3.77 18.77 27.04
N LYS A 52 -4.31 17.68 27.60
CA LYS A 52 -3.81 16.33 27.36
C LYS A 52 -4.35 15.79 26.03
N ARG A 53 -3.46 15.58 25.06
CA ARG A 53 -3.78 15.02 23.75
C ARG A 53 -3.37 13.57 23.67
N LYS A 54 -4.28 12.73 23.16
CA LYS A 54 -4.02 11.31 22.87
C LYS A 54 -3.76 11.12 21.38
N PHE A 55 -2.88 10.20 21.06
CA PHE A 55 -2.61 9.81 19.69
C PHE A 55 -2.30 8.32 19.60
N THR A 56 -2.58 7.75 18.43
CA THR A 56 -2.41 6.33 18.13
C THR A 56 -1.50 6.21 16.92
N ARG A 57 -0.45 5.38 17.01
CA ARG A 57 0.49 5.13 15.91
C ARG A 57 0.84 3.65 15.82
N VAL A 58 1.31 3.23 14.66
CA VAL A 58 1.97 1.93 14.48
C VAL A 58 3.47 2.12 14.62
N LEU A 59 4.09 1.42 15.56
CA LEU A 59 5.55 1.31 15.63
C LEU A 59 5.98 0.18 14.68
N ALA A 60 6.53 0.54 13.53
CA ALA A 60 6.90 -0.38 12.47
C ALA A 60 8.19 -1.14 12.83
N ASN A 61 8.11 -2.47 12.82
CA ASN A 61 9.23 -3.36 13.11
C ASN A 61 9.84 -3.92 11.82
N THR A 62 9.00 -4.28 10.86
CA THR A 62 9.41 -4.83 9.56
C THR A 62 8.54 -4.25 8.45
N PHE A 63 9.05 -4.31 7.21
CA PHE A 63 8.31 -3.89 6.03
C PHE A 63 8.59 -4.81 4.85
N GLU A 64 7.66 -4.81 3.90
CA GLU A 64 7.81 -5.52 2.63
C GLU A 64 7.35 -4.64 1.46
N PHE A 65 7.98 -4.83 0.30
CA PHE A 65 7.52 -4.23 -0.95
C PHE A 65 6.28 -4.98 -1.43
N ILE A 66 5.18 -4.27 -1.69
CA ILE A 66 3.95 -4.87 -2.21
C ILE A 66 4.00 -4.94 -3.75
N ASP A 67 4.68 -4.00 -4.39
CA ASP A 67 4.80 -3.99 -5.84
C ASP A 67 5.90 -4.97 -6.28
N SER A 68 5.53 -5.92 -7.14
CA SER A 68 6.49 -6.83 -7.76
C SER A 68 7.50 -6.04 -8.59
N LYS A 69 8.75 -6.52 -8.61
CA LYS A 69 9.83 -6.18 -9.55
C LYS A 69 9.49 -6.47 -11.03
N ASN A 70 8.25 -6.21 -11.47
CA ASN A 70 7.77 -6.40 -12.83
C ASN A 70 7.17 -5.10 -13.42
N SER A 71 7.82 -3.97 -13.13
CA SER A 71 7.72 -2.75 -13.95
C SER A 71 9.07 -2.46 -14.61
N GLY A 72 9.82 -3.53 -14.90
CA GLY A 72 11.06 -3.49 -15.67
C GLY A 72 10.86 -4.27 -16.96
N ASN A 73 10.52 -3.56 -18.03
CA ASN A 73 10.94 -3.82 -19.40
C ASN A 73 10.92 -5.30 -19.84
N GLY A 74 9.74 -5.80 -20.23
CA GLY A 74 9.57 -7.05 -20.96
C GLY A 74 9.08 -6.76 -22.38
N GLU A 75 9.97 -6.92 -23.35
CA GLU A 75 9.66 -7.06 -24.77
C GLU A 75 8.41 -7.89 -25.01
N ASN A 76 7.54 -7.40 -25.90
CA ASN A 76 7.15 -8.09 -27.13
C ASN A 76 5.90 -7.39 -27.68
N ASN A 77 6.13 -6.37 -28.49
CA ASN A 77 5.11 -5.81 -29.37
C ASN A 77 4.87 -6.79 -30.53
N ASN A 78 4.40 -7.99 -30.21
CA ASN A 78 3.91 -8.95 -31.19
C ASN A 78 2.48 -8.50 -31.53
N ARG A 79 2.39 -7.61 -32.53
CA ARG A 79 1.12 -7.20 -33.13
C ARG A 79 0.50 -8.44 -33.76
N ASN A 80 -0.33 -9.15 -33.00
CA ASN A 80 -1.30 -10.07 -33.56
C ASN A 80 -2.23 -9.26 -34.46
N ARG A 81 -2.07 -9.43 -35.77
CA ARG A 81 -3.12 -9.18 -36.74
C ARG A 81 -4.32 -10.03 -36.31
N TYR A 82 -5.38 -9.39 -35.87
CA TYR A 82 -6.72 -9.94 -36.06
C TYR A 82 -7.03 -9.74 -37.53
N ASP A 83 -6.88 -10.83 -38.30
CA ASP A 83 -7.48 -10.97 -39.61
C ASP A 83 -8.65 -11.94 -39.42
N SER A 84 -9.83 -11.43 -39.74
CA SER A 84 -11.11 -12.11 -39.62
C SER A 84 -11.26 -13.13 -40.73
N ASP A 85 -11.45 -14.40 -40.36
CA ASP A 85 -12.05 -15.50 -41.14
C ASP A 85 -12.26 -16.62 -40.08
N GLU A 86 -13.36 -17.31 -39.87
CA GLU A 86 -14.61 -17.55 -40.58
C GLU A 86 -15.60 -18.10 -39.53
N ASP A 87 -16.89 -18.08 -39.86
CA ASP A 87 -17.98 -18.78 -39.17
C ASP A 87 -17.57 -20.13 -38.55
N GLU A 88 -17.88 -20.35 -37.27
CA GLU A 88 -18.57 -21.57 -36.83
C GLU A 88 -19.14 -21.35 -35.42
N GLY A 89 -20.44 -21.62 -35.31
CA GLY A 89 -21.28 -21.25 -34.17
C GLY A 89 -20.95 -21.94 -32.85
N PHE A 90 -21.29 -21.24 -31.77
CA PHE A 90 -21.30 -21.77 -30.39
C PHE A 90 -22.09 -23.07 -30.30
N PRO A 91 -21.49 -24.13 -29.72
CA PRO A 91 -22.24 -25.29 -29.30
C PRO A 91 -22.39 -25.40 -27.77
N PHE A 92 -22.31 -24.32 -26.97
CA PHE A 92 -22.75 -24.28 -25.56
C PHE A 92 -23.10 -22.85 -25.13
#